data_AF-A0A822ZK51-F1
#
_entry.id   AF-A0A822ZK51-F1
#
_cell.length_a   1.000
_cell.length_b   1.000
_cell.length_c   1.000
_cell.angle_alpha   90.00
_cell.angle_beta   90.00
_cell.angle_gamma   90.00
#
_symmetry.space_group_name_H-M   'P 1'
#
loop_
_entity.id
_entity.type
_entity.pdbx_description
1 polymer ?
#
loop_
_entity_poly.entity_id
_entity_poly.type
_entity_poly.pdbx_seq_one_letter_code
_entity_poly.pdbx_strand_id
1 'polypeptide(L)'
;MSFGNWQASMLWRKRVTMVASEYPDIELSHMYVDNAAMQLIRDPKQFDTIVTNNIFGDILSDEASMLTGSIGMLPSASLGESGPGLFEPIHGSAPDIAGQNKANPLATVLSAAMLLRYGLGEENAAKRIENAVMETLDKGFRTGDIFSSGKVYVLLVYSIMFLPSSK
;
A
#
# COMPACT_ATOMS: atom_id res chain seq x y z
N MET A 1 34.80 -3.87 12.88
CA MET A 1 33.36 -3.83 12.55
C MET A 1 32.82 -2.47 12.98
N SER A 2 32.17 -1.75 12.06
CA SER A 2 31.96 -0.30 12.09
C SER A 2 31.00 0.17 13.19
N PHE A 3 31.43 1.19 13.94
CA PHE A 3 30.67 1.90 14.98
C PHE A 3 29.61 2.90 14.43
N GLY A 4 29.37 2.94 13.11
CA GLY A 4 28.54 3.97 12.48
C GLY A 4 27.01 3.76 12.54
N ASN A 5 26.51 2.53 12.50
CA ASN A 5 25.07 2.27 12.28
C ASN A 5 24.19 2.52 13.52
N TRP A 6 24.77 2.47 14.72
CA TRP A 6 24.02 2.59 15.97
C TRP A 6 23.61 4.02 16.28
N GLN A 7 24.41 5.01 15.87
CA GLN A 7 24.17 6.41 16.21
C GLN A 7 22.96 6.97 15.44
N ALA A 8 22.83 6.64 14.16
CA ALA A 8 21.68 7.05 13.34
C ALA A 8 20.37 6.44 13.86
N SER A 9 20.37 5.15 14.21
CA SER A 9 19.18 4.47 14.75
C SER A 9 18.78 5.00 16.13
N MET A 10 19.75 5.33 16.99
CA MET A 10 19.51 5.96 18.29
C MET A 10 18.95 7.38 18.15
N LEU A 11 19.46 8.17 17.20
CA LEU A 11 18.91 9.48 16.88
C LEU A 11 17.47 9.38 16.39
N TRP A 12 17.20 8.44 15.48
CA TRP A 12 15.86 8.13 14.98
C TRP A 12 14.90 7.83 16.14
N ARG A 13 15.27 6.88 17.01
CA ARG A 13 14.46 6.53 18.19
C ARG A 13 14.20 7.75 19.08
N LYS A 14 15.21 8.58 19.35
CA LYS A 14 15.05 9.79 20.17
C LYS A 14 14.10 10.80 19.52
N ARG A 15 14.20 11.04 18.21
CA ARG A 15 13.35 12.00 17.49
C ARG A 15 11.91 11.51 17.39
N VAL A 16 11.70 10.24 17.04
CA VAL A 16 10.34 9.66 16.98
C VAL A 16 9.68 9.65 18.36
N THR A 17 10.41 9.30 19.42
CA THR A 17 9.87 9.33 20.79
C THR A 17 9.49 10.74 21.22
N MET A 18 10.26 11.75 20.81
CA MET A 18 9.91 13.17 21.05
C MET A 18 8.63 13.55 20.32
N VAL A 19 8.51 13.25 19.02
CA VAL A 19 7.29 13.53 18.25
C VAL A 19 6.09 12.79 18.83
N ALA A 20 6.24 11.53 19.23
CA ALA A 20 5.13 10.77 19.81
C ALA A 20 4.57 11.37 21.10
N SER A 21 5.36 12.14 21.87
CA SER A 21 4.85 12.87 23.04
C SER A 21 3.83 13.97 22.68
N GLU A 22 3.80 14.40 21.41
CA GLU A 22 2.81 15.34 20.87
C GLU A 22 1.51 14.64 20.42
N TYR A 23 1.50 13.30 20.36
CA TYR A 23 0.36 12.48 19.91
C TYR A 23 0.03 11.37 20.93
N PRO A 24 -0.49 11.72 22.13
CA PRO A 24 -0.67 10.76 23.23
C PRO A 24 -1.70 9.66 22.94
N ASP A 25 -2.58 9.87 21.96
CA ASP A 25 -3.60 8.89 21.55
C ASP A 25 -3.03 7.80 20.61
N ILE A 26 -1.77 7.91 20.20
CA ILE A 26 -1.09 6.95 19.32
C ILE A 26 -0.08 6.14 20.13
N GLU A 27 -0.25 4.81 20.16
CA GLU A 27 0.71 3.92 20.81
C GLU A 27 2.02 3.83 19.99
N LEU A 28 3.15 4.10 20.63
CA LEU A 28 4.47 3.94 20.04
C LEU A 28 5.19 2.71 20.60
N SER A 29 5.53 1.76 19.73
CA SER A 29 6.46 0.67 20.02
C SER A 29 7.71 0.77 19.13
N HIS A 30 8.84 0.24 19.61
CA HIS A 30 10.12 0.21 18.87
C HIS A 30 10.51 -1.24 18.60
N MET A 31 10.84 -1.55 17.35
CA MET A 31 11.24 -2.90 16.93
C MET A 31 12.51 -2.82 16.07
N TYR A 32 13.42 -3.79 16.24
CA TYR A 32 14.56 -3.94 15.33
C TYR A 32 14.09 -4.47 13.97
N VAL A 33 14.76 -4.07 12.89
CA VAL A 33 14.34 -4.37 11.51
C VAL A 33 14.32 -5.87 11.20
N ASP A 34 15.25 -6.63 11.77
CA ASP A 34 15.31 -8.09 11.64
C ASP A 34 14.11 -8.77 12.28
N ASN A 35 13.73 -8.35 13.49
CA ASN A 35 12.51 -8.82 14.14
C ASN A 35 11.26 -8.35 13.38
N ALA A 36 11.23 -7.11 12.86
CA ALA A 36 10.11 -6.61 12.06
C ALA A 36 9.85 -7.48 10.83
N ALA A 37 10.90 -7.86 10.09
CA ALA A 37 10.80 -8.80 8.97
C ALA A 37 10.21 -10.16 9.41
N MET A 38 10.75 -10.74 10.50
CA MET A 38 10.21 -12.00 11.04
C MET A 38 8.73 -11.89 11.46
N GLN A 39 8.32 -10.77 12.05
CA GLN A 39 6.96 -10.54 12.50
C GLN A 39 6.00 -10.27 11.34
N LEU A 40 6.43 -9.61 10.27
CA LEU A 40 5.64 -9.44 9.05
C LEU A 40 5.21 -10.81 8.50
N ILE A 41 6.10 -11.79 8.50
CA ILE A 41 5.75 -13.15 8.06
C ILE A 41 4.89 -13.88 9.10
N ARG A 42 5.26 -13.81 10.38
CA ARG A 42 4.67 -14.63 11.44
C ARG A 42 3.28 -14.17 11.86
N ASP A 43 3.10 -12.88 12.09
CA ASP A 43 1.86 -12.27 12.57
C ASP A 43 1.71 -10.83 12.04
N PRO A 44 1.46 -10.66 10.72
CA PRO A 44 1.43 -9.33 10.09
C PRO A 44 0.31 -8.42 10.62
N LYS A 45 -0.75 -9.01 11.19
CA LYS A 45 -1.94 -8.25 11.65
C LYS A 45 -1.68 -7.42 12.91
N GLN A 46 -0.54 -7.62 13.57
CA GLN A 46 -0.13 -6.80 14.71
C GLN A 46 0.28 -5.37 14.30
N PHE A 47 0.62 -5.16 13.02
CA PHE A 47 1.09 -3.87 12.52
C PHE A 47 -0.07 -3.02 12.01
N ASP A 48 -0.07 -1.75 12.39
CA ASP A 48 -0.91 -0.71 11.80
C ASP A 48 -0.07 0.17 10.86
N THR A 49 0.81 1.00 11.43
CA THR A 49 1.74 1.86 10.68
C THR A 49 3.19 1.56 11.05
N ILE A 50 4.04 1.36 10.04
CA ILE A 50 5.49 1.18 10.21
C ILE A 50 6.19 2.46 9.73
N VAL A 51 6.87 3.15 10.64
CA VAL A 51 7.73 4.30 10.31
C VAL A 51 9.18 3.84 10.35
N THR A 52 9.92 4.10 9.28
CA THR A 52 11.28 3.61 9.13
C THR A 52 12.13 4.52 8.23
N ASN A 53 13.43 4.26 8.18
CA ASN A 53 14.34 4.95 7.27
C ASN A 53 14.20 4.41 5.83
N ASN A 54 14.90 5.03 4.88
CA ASN A 54 14.81 4.68 3.46
C ASN A 54 15.13 3.18 3.20
N ILE A 55 16.32 2.70 3.57
CA ILE A 55 16.76 1.33 3.25
C ILE A 55 15.87 0.27 3.90
N PHE A 56 15.47 0.47 5.15
CA PHE A 56 14.61 -0.49 5.84
C PHE A 56 13.17 -0.41 5.34
N GLY A 57 12.71 0.77 4.93
CA GLY A 57 11.41 0.95 4.27
C GLY A 57 11.33 0.19 2.97
N ASP A 58 12.35 0.32 2.13
CA ASP A 58 12.47 -0.37 0.84
C ASP A 58 12.38 -1.90 0.99
N ILE A 59 13.11 -2.46 1.96
CA ILE A 59 13.10 -3.90 2.23
C ILE A 59 11.75 -4.37 2.79
N LEU A 60 11.23 -3.68 3.81
CA LEU A 60 10.00 -4.11 4.49
C LEU A 60 8.75 -3.91 3.63
N SER A 61 8.72 -2.88 2.77
CA SER A 61 7.60 -2.65 1.85
C SER A 61 7.52 -3.75 0.78
N ASP A 62 8.67 -4.18 0.24
CA ASP A 62 8.74 -5.31 -0.68
C ASP A 62 8.34 -6.63 -0.01
N GLU A 63 8.79 -6.88 1.22
CA GLU A 63 8.38 -8.05 1.99
C GLU A 63 6.87 -8.06 2.26
N ALA A 64 6.32 -6.92 2.70
CA ALA A 64 4.88 -6.76 2.91
C ALA A 64 4.09 -6.96 1.60
N SER A 65 4.63 -6.51 0.46
CA SER A 65 3.98 -6.66 -0.84
C SER A 65 3.71 -8.13 -1.19
N MET A 66 4.65 -9.02 -0.85
CA MET A 66 4.53 -10.46 -1.12
C MET A 66 3.46 -11.12 -0.26
N LEU A 67 3.25 -10.65 0.98
CA LEU A 67 2.24 -11.20 1.89
C LEU A 67 0.81 -10.95 1.41
N THR A 68 0.57 -9.82 0.72
CA THR A 68 -0.75 -9.48 0.18
C THR A 68 -1.17 -10.33 -1.02
N GLY A 69 -0.25 -11.11 -1.59
CA GLY A 69 -0.52 -12.06 -2.67
C GLY A 69 -0.62 -11.45 -4.07
N SER A 70 -0.66 -10.12 -4.23
CA SER A 70 -0.46 -9.47 -5.52
C SER A 70 0.05 -8.03 -5.40
N ILE A 71 1.21 -7.80 -6.00
CA ILE A 71 1.79 -6.48 -6.21
C ILE A 71 0.90 -5.57 -7.08
N GLY A 72 0.03 -6.16 -7.91
CA GLY A 72 -0.93 -5.46 -8.78
C GLY A 72 -2.03 -4.72 -8.02
N MET A 73 -2.12 -4.89 -6.70
CA MET A 73 -3.10 -4.23 -5.84
C MET A 73 -2.52 -3.10 -4.99
N LEU A 74 -1.22 -2.83 -5.07
CA LEU A 74 -0.51 -1.99 -4.11
C LEU A 74 -0.31 -0.56 -4.64
N PRO A 75 -1.09 0.42 -4.14
CA PRO A 75 -0.87 1.84 -4.44
C PRO A 75 0.30 2.42 -3.63
N SER A 76 0.88 3.52 -4.12
CA SER A 76 1.90 4.30 -3.43
C SER A 76 1.68 5.80 -3.57
N ALA A 77 2.15 6.53 -2.56
CA ALA A 77 2.16 7.98 -2.52
C ALA A 77 3.51 8.49 -1.99
N SER A 78 4.18 9.33 -2.77
CA SER A 78 5.34 10.11 -2.35
C SER A 78 4.90 11.54 -2.09
N LEU A 79 4.92 11.98 -0.82
CA LEU A 79 4.36 13.25 -0.38
C LEU A 79 5.47 14.22 0.06
N GLY A 80 5.40 15.47 -0.42
CA GLY A 80 6.16 16.59 0.12
C GLY A 80 5.33 17.40 1.12
N GLU A 81 5.98 18.16 2.01
CA GLU A 81 5.32 18.93 3.10
C GLU A 81 4.19 19.85 2.60
N SER A 82 4.37 20.51 1.46
CA SER A 82 3.37 21.40 0.84
C SER A 82 2.93 20.93 -0.55
N GLY A 83 3.23 19.68 -0.89
CA GLY A 83 3.05 19.13 -2.23
C GLY A 83 4.01 19.72 -3.29
N PRO A 84 3.82 19.34 -4.57
CA PRO A 84 2.89 18.30 -5.03
C PRO A 84 3.32 16.90 -4.55
N GLY A 85 2.36 15.99 -4.46
CA GLY A 85 2.61 14.56 -4.25
C GLY A 85 2.67 13.80 -5.59
N LEU A 86 3.40 12.69 -5.62
CA LEU A 86 3.40 11.72 -6.71
C LEU A 86 2.64 10.47 -6.27
N PHE A 87 1.68 10.01 -7.08
CA PHE A 87 0.81 8.88 -6.77
C PHE A 87 0.88 7.87 -7.90
N GLU A 88 1.34 6.66 -7.61
CA GLU A 88 1.63 5.65 -8.63
C GLU A 88 1.46 4.23 -8.08
N PRO A 89 1.21 3.22 -8.93
CA PRO A 89 1.32 1.82 -8.51
C PRO A 89 2.79 1.45 -8.31
N ILE A 90 3.10 0.53 -7.39
CA ILE A 90 4.49 0.10 -7.16
C ILE A 90 4.99 -0.95 -8.16
N HIS A 91 4.09 -1.59 -8.89
CA HIS A 91 4.47 -2.63 -9.85
C HIS A 91 5.17 -2.03 -11.08
N GLY A 92 6.02 -2.81 -11.72
CA GLY A 92 6.70 -2.42 -12.96
C GLY A 92 5.78 -2.32 -14.19
N SER A 93 6.38 -2.05 -15.35
CA SER A 93 5.67 -1.78 -16.61
C SER A 93 5.04 -3.01 -17.30
N ALA A 94 5.34 -4.23 -16.83
CA ALA A 94 4.82 -5.49 -17.36
C ALA A 94 4.82 -5.58 -18.91
N PRO A 95 6.00 -5.43 -19.56
CA PRO A 95 6.11 -5.31 -21.02
C PRO A 95 5.65 -6.58 -21.77
N ASP A 96 5.73 -7.74 -21.12
CA ASP A 96 5.30 -9.05 -21.62
C ASP A 96 3.79 -9.17 -21.84
N ILE A 97 2.98 -8.32 -21.19
CA ILE A 97 1.51 -8.26 -21.35
C ILE A 97 1.01 -6.93 -21.91
N ALA A 98 1.92 -6.03 -22.29
CA ALA A 98 1.56 -4.75 -22.91
C ALA A 98 0.72 -4.96 -24.18
N GLY A 99 -0.39 -4.22 -24.30
CA GLY A 99 -1.32 -4.34 -25.43
C GLY A 99 -2.21 -5.59 -25.42
N GLN A 100 -2.13 -6.47 -24.41
CA GLN A 100 -2.91 -7.71 -24.36
C GLN A 100 -4.18 -7.63 -23.52
N ASN A 101 -4.47 -6.46 -22.93
CA ASN A 101 -5.64 -6.25 -22.06
C ASN A 101 -5.71 -7.23 -20.87
N LYS A 102 -4.55 -7.52 -20.25
CA LYS A 102 -4.41 -8.45 -19.11
C LYS A 102 -3.97 -7.80 -17.80
N ALA A 103 -3.57 -6.53 -17.84
CA ALA A 103 -3.00 -5.85 -16.68
C ALA A 103 -4.05 -5.68 -15.57
N ASN A 104 -3.61 -5.81 -14.32
CA ASN A 104 -4.44 -5.49 -13.16
C ASN A 104 -4.46 -3.97 -12.94
N PRO A 105 -5.63 -3.29 -13.05
CA PRO A 105 -5.69 -1.84 -12.90
C PRO A 105 -5.81 -1.37 -11.45
N LEU A 106 -5.96 -2.30 -10.48
CA LEU A 106 -6.37 -1.97 -9.11
C LEU A 106 -5.39 -1.04 -8.41
N ALA A 107 -4.08 -1.29 -8.49
CA ALA A 107 -3.07 -0.42 -7.89
C ALA A 107 -3.18 1.02 -8.41
N THR A 108 -3.28 1.22 -9.74
CA THR A 108 -3.45 2.56 -10.34
C THR A 108 -4.72 3.26 -9.88
N VAL A 109 -5.84 2.53 -9.80
CA VAL A 109 -7.12 3.08 -9.33
C VAL A 109 -7.04 3.49 -7.86
N LEU A 110 -6.40 2.68 -7.03
CA LEU A 110 -6.19 3.00 -5.62
C LEU A 110 -5.17 4.15 -5.44
N SER A 111 -4.18 4.30 -6.31
CA SER A 111 -3.29 5.47 -6.32
C SER A 111 -4.06 6.75 -6.68
N ALA A 112 -5.07 6.67 -7.56
CA ALA A 112 -5.97 7.80 -7.80
C ALA A 112 -6.84 8.12 -6.58
N ALA A 113 -7.25 7.12 -5.79
CA ALA A 113 -7.91 7.35 -4.50
C ALA A 113 -6.97 8.06 -3.51
N MET A 114 -5.69 7.67 -3.45
CA MET A 114 -4.67 8.38 -2.66
C MET A 114 -4.47 9.83 -3.12
N LEU A 115 -4.46 10.10 -4.43
CA LEU A 115 -4.41 11.46 -4.97
C LEU A 115 -5.60 12.30 -4.49
N LEU A 116 -6.82 11.76 -4.57
CA LEU A 116 -8.02 12.45 -4.09
C LEU A 116 -7.90 12.78 -2.60
N ARG A 117 -7.51 11.79 -1.79
CA ARG A 117 -7.38 11.92 -0.34
C ARG A 117 -6.29 12.90 0.08
N TYR A 118 -5.06 12.70 -0.37
CA TYR A 118 -3.88 13.41 0.11
C TYR A 118 -3.52 14.63 -0.73
N GLY A 119 -3.74 14.57 -2.05
CA GLY A 119 -3.40 15.66 -2.96
C GLY A 119 -4.49 16.71 -3.10
N LEU A 120 -5.76 16.30 -3.06
CA LEU A 120 -6.91 17.16 -3.34
C LEU A 120 -7.84 17.39 -2.13
N GLY A 121 -7.67 16.65 -1.03
CA GLY A 121 -8.53 16.74 0.15
C GLY A 121 -9.96 16.19 -0.05
N GLU A 122 -10.18 15.43 -1.12
CA GLU A 122 -11.48 14.89 -1.54
C GLU A 122 -11.75 13.50 -0.92
N GLU A 123 -11.90 13.47 0.41
CA GLU A 123 -12.08 12.26 1.21
C GLU A 123 -13.25 11.38 0.75
N ASN A 124 -14.40 11.98 0.45
CA ASN A 124 -15.59 11.26 0.01
C ASN A 124 -15.40 10.60 -1.36
N ALA A 125 -14.67 11.27 -2.26
CA ALA A 125 -14.38 10.73 -3.58
C ALA A 125 -13.41 9.54 -3.48
N ALA A 126 -12.36 9.65 -2.65
CA ALA A 126 -11.42 8.56 -2.37
C ALA A 126 -12.16 7.32 -1.84
N LYS A 127 -12.98 7.48 -0.80
CA LYS A 127 -13.78 6.39 -0.21
C LYS A 127 -14.71 5.71 -1.22
N ARG A 128 -15.32 6.47 -2.13
CA ARG A 128 -16.17 5.88 -3.18
C ARG A 128 -15.37 4.96 -4.10
N ILE A 129 -14.16 5.33 -4.46
CA ILE A 129 -13.27 4.49 -5.29
C ILE A 129 -12.84 3.24 -4.52
N GLU A 130 -12.38 3.40 -3.28
CA GLU A 130 -11.96 2.29 -2.41
C GLU A 130 -13.10 1.28 -2.21
N ASN A 131 -14.32 1.77 -1.93
CA ASN A 131 -15.50 0.91 -1.78
C ASN A 131 -15.86 0.18 -3.08
N ALA A 132 -15.78 0.86 -4.23
CA ALA A 132 -16.05 0.21 -5.53
C ALA A 132 -15.04 -0.91 -5.84
N VAL A 133 -13.77 -0.72 -5.48
CA VAL A 133 -12.74 -1.76 -5.57
C VAL A 133 -13.09 -2.95 -4.66
N MET A 134 -13.40 -2.69 -3.39
CA MET A 134 -13.78 -3.73 -2.42
C MET A 134 -15.01 -4.52 -2.89
N GLU A 135 -16.10 -3.83 -3.27
CA GLU A 135 -17.32 -4.48 -3.77
C GLU A 135 -17.06 -5.35 -5.00
N THR A 136 -16.18 -4.91 -5.89
CA THR A 136 -15.83 -5.69 -7.09
C THR A 136 -15.07 -6.96 -6.72
N LEU A 137 -14.17 -6.88 -5.75
CA LEU A 137 -13.46 -8.05 -5.23
C LEU A 137 -14.38 -8.98 -4.43
N ASP A 138 -15.35 -8.46 -3.70
CA ASP A 138 -16.33 -9.24 -2.93
C ASP A 138 -17.29 -10.01 -3.83
N LYS A 139 -17.67 -9.43 -4.98
CA LYS A 139 -18.43 -10.12 -6.05
C LYS A 139 -17.61 -11.22 -6.76
N GLY A 140 -16.36 -11.40 -6.38
CA GLY A 140 -15.50 -12.48 -6.87
C GLY A 140 -14.79 -12.18 -8.19
N PHE A 141 -14.84 -10.94 -8.69
CA PHE A 141 -14.13 -10.57 -9.92
C PHE A 141 -12.62 -10.48 -9.67
N ARG A 142 -11.82 -11.12 -10.53
CA ARG A 142 -10.36 -11.16 -10.42
C ARG A 142 -9.70 -11.02 -11.79
N THR A 143 -8.61 -10.26 -11.85
CA THR A 143 -7.66 -10.27 -12.98
C THR A 143 -6.73 -11.48 -12.89
N GLY A 144 -5.96 -11.75 -13.94
CA GLY A 144 -5.20 -13.00 -14.06
C GLY A 144 -4.20 -13.25 -12.94
N ASP A 145 -3.60 -12.20 -12.40
CA ASP A 145 -2.60 -12.25 -11.31
C ASP A 145 -3.18 -12.65 -9.95
N ILE A 146 -4.49 -12.40 -9.72
CA ILE A 146 -5.19 -12.73 -8.46
C ILE A 146 -6.32 -13.75 -8.66
N PHE A 147 -6.36 -14.39 -9.82
CA PHE A 147 -7.39 -15.38 -10.15
C PHE A 147 -7.17 -16.68 -9.37
N SER A 148 -8.25 -17.23 -8.82
CA SER A 148 -8.28 -18.53 -8.15
C SER A 148 -9.57 -19.27 -8.50
N SER A 149 -9.56 -20.59 -8.36
CA SER A 149 -10.75 -21.41 -8.63
C SER A 149 -11.96 -20.93 -7.82
N GLY A 150 -13.13 -20.83 -8.45
CA GLY A 150 -14.34 -20.29 -7.84
C GLY A 150 -14.49 -18.76 -7.91
N LYS A 151 -13.59 -18.06 -8.63
CA LYS A 151 -13.70 -16.62 -8.93
C LYS A 151 -14.11 -16.37 -10.39
N VAL A 152 -14.57 -15.16 -10.69
CA VAL A 152 -14.94 -14.74 -12.05
C VAL A 152 -13.77 -14.00 -12.67
N TYR A 153 -13.18 -14.58 -13.72
CA TYR A 153 -12.09 -13.95 -14.45
C TYR A 153 -12.61 -12.75 -15.25
N VAL A 154 -11.98 -11.60 -15.08
CA VAL A 154 -12.29 -10.38 -15.85
C VAL A 154 -11.02 -9.75 -16.39
N LEU A 155 -11.12 -9.25 -17.62
CA LEU A 155 -10.02 -8.55 -18.29
C LEU A 155 -9.89 -7.10 -17.80
N LEU A 156 -11.00 -6.49 -17.39
CA LEU A 156 -11.07 -5.09 -17.00
C LEU A 156 -12.03 -4.93 -15.81
N VAL A 157 -11.47 -4.58 -14.65
CA VAL A 157 -12.24 -4.27 -13.45
C VAL A 157 -13.02 -2.95 -13.63
N TYR A 158 -12.53 -2.04 -14.49
CA TYR A 158 -13.16 -0.74 -14.77
C TYR A 158 -14.63 -0.84 -15.21
N SER A 159 -14.95 -1.80 -16.07
CA SER A 159 -16.31 -1.97 -16.59
C SER A 159 -17.32 -2.42 -15.54
N ILE A 160 -16.84 -2.81 -14.34
CA ILE A 160 -17.65 -3.39 -13.26
C ILE A 160 -17.73 -2.43 -12.07
N MET A 161 -16.66 -1.69 -11.77
CA MET A 161 -16.62 -0.70 -10.68
C MET A 161 -17.62 0.45 -10.87
N PHE A 162 -18.05 0.73 -12.10
CA PHE A 162 -18.98 1.82 -12.43
C PHE A 162 -20.34 1.33 -12.94
N LEU A 163 -20.64 0.03 -12.85
CA LEU A 163 -22.01 -0.42 -13.08
C LEU A 163 -22.87 0.08 -11.92
N PRO A 164 -24.01 0.74 -12.19
CA PRO A 164 -24.91 1.18 -11.14
C PRO A 164 -25.28 -0.04 -10.29
N SER A 165 -25.08 0.06 -8.97
CA SER A 165 -25.47 -0.96 -8.02
C SER A 165 -26.92 -1.34 -8.30
N SER A 166 -27.16 -2.60 -8.69
CA SER A 166 -28.51 -3.12 -8.76
C SER A 166 -29.15 -2.92 -7.38
N LYS A 167 -30.26 -2.17 -7.36
CA LYS A 167 -31.08 -1.94 -6.17
C LYS A 167 -31.40 -3.22 -5.42
#